data_AF-A0A7S0SMF5-F1
#
_entry.id   AF-A0A7S0SMF5-F1
#
_cell.length_a   1.000
_cell.length_b   1.000
_cell.length_c   1.000
_cell.angle_alpha   90.00
_cell.angle_beta   90.00
_cell.angle_gamma   90.00
#
_symmetry.space_group_name_H-M   'P 1'
#
loop_
_entity.id
_entity.type
_entity.pdbx_description
1 polymer ?
#
loop_
_entity_poly.entity_id
_entity_poly.type
_entity_poly.pdbx_seq_one_letter_code
_entity_poly.pdbx_strand_id
1 'polypeptide(L)'
;GGGGGGGGVWFDPSVAKRTKEVVTFFACGNLADQLSTMPAQEVVDKALDQLDEMFGTESDPKPSRRRFTGSHVADWSTEKFVGGAYTHPTLRSAGSRGVLAAPVGDRIFFAGEATHVGINPCMQGAMETGIRAAAQVLACMTPPPRSRM
;
A
#
# COMPACT_ATOMS: atom_id res chain seq x y z
N GLY A 1 -5.28 17.55 -34.80
CA GLY A 1 -4.78 18.29 -33.64
C GLY A 1 -5.70 18.03 -32.46
N GLY A 2 -5.13 17.83 -31.27
CA GLY A 2 -5.87 17.79 -30.00
C GLY A 2 -6.10 16.38 -29.44
N GLY A 3 -5.06 15.84 -28.79
CA GLY A 3 -5.21 14.70 -27.88
C GLY A 3 -5.74 15.16 -26.51
N GLY A 4 -6.38 14.24 -25.79
CA GLY A 4 -6.83 14.44 -24.42
C GLY A 4 -6.86 13.09 -23.70
N GLY A 5 -5.80 12.80 -22.94
CA GLY A 5 -5.67 11.58 -22.14
C GLY A 5 -6.66 11.59 -20.98
N GLY A 6 -7.55 10.60 -20.95
CA GLY A 6 -8.42 10.34 -19.81
C GLY A 6 -7.65 9.56 -18.76
N GLY A 7 -7.26 10.25 -17.68
CA GLY A 7 -6.80 9.60 -16.45
C GLY A 7 -7.95 8.79 -15.86
N GLY A 8 -7.91 7.47 -16.03
CA GLY A 8 -8.84 6.56 -15.37
C GLY A 8 -8.59 6.59 -13.88
N VAL A 9 -9.55 7.12 -13.12
CA VAL A 9 -9.58 6.96 -11.68
C VAL A 9 -10.06 5.55 -11.39
N TRP A 10 -9.19 4.72 -10.82
CA TRP A 10 -9.52 3.36 -10.38
C TRP A 10 -10.32 3.45 -9.07
N PHE A 11 -11.64 3.67 -9.19
CA PHE A 11 -12.56 3.48 -8.07
C PHE A 11 -13.00 2.02 -8.03
N ASP A 12 -12.90 1.38 -6.87
CA ASP A 12 -13.58 0.10 -6.63
C ASP A 12 -15.11 0.35 -6.62
N PRO A 13 -15.87 -0.22 -7.57
CA PRO A 13 -17.31 -0.06 -7.63
C PRO A 13 -18.08 -0.70 -6.47
N SER A 14 -17.41 -1.50 -5.62
CA SER A 14 -17.98 -2.06 -4.38
C SER A 14 -18.18 -1.00 -3.28
N VAL A 15 -17.49 0.14 -3.37
CA VAL A 15 -17.69 1.28 -2.47
C VAL A 15 -18.96 2.01 -2.89
N ALA A 16 -20.06 1.66 -2.22
CA ALA A 16 -21.40 2.14 -2.50
C ALA A 16 -21.49 3.67 -2.69
N LYS A 17 -22.42 4.09 -3.56
CA LYS A 17 -22.89 5.48 -3.80
C LYS A 17 -22.62 6.43 -2.62
N ARG A 18 -21.72 7.41 -2.80
CA ARG A 18 -21.47 8.58 -1.94
C ARG A 18 -22.02 8.44 -0.51
N THR A 19 -21.47 7.52 0.27
CA THR A 19 -21.61 7.55 1.72
C THR A 19 -20.89 8.80 2.21
N LYS A 20 -21.59 9.66 2.96
CA LYS A 20 -21.00 10.91 3.46
C LYS A 20 -20.20 10.67 4.74
N GLU A 21 -20.54 9.61 5.46
CA GLU A 21 -19.94 9.21 6.72
C GLU A 21 -19.20 7.88 6.55
N VAL A 22 -17.88 7.92 6.61
CA VAL A 22 -17.01 6.73 6.54
C VAL A 22 -16.05 6.78 7.72
N VAL A 23 -15.96 5.67 8.44
CA VAL A 23 -14.96 5.45 9.49
C VAL A 23 -13.98 4.41 8.96
N THR A 24 -12.68 4.69 9.07
CA THR A 24 -11.62 3.78 8.62
C THR A 24 -10.81 3.32 9.82
N PHE A 25 -10.62 2.01 9.92
CA PHE A 25 -9.75 1.38 10.90
C PHE A 25 -8.46 0.92 10.23
N PHE A 26 -7.36 0.97 10.97
CA PHE A 26 -6.07 0.43 10.55
C PHE A 26 -5.65 -0.65 11.53
N ALA A 27 -5.30 -1.82 11.01
CA ALA A 27 -4.65 -2.88 11.76
C ALA A 27 -3.24 -3.09 11.20
N CYS A 28 -2.26 -3.27 12.10
CA CYS A 28 -0.86 -3.49 11.74
C CYS A 28 -0.24 -4.55 12.66
N GLY A 29 0.83 -5.20 12.19
CA GLY A 29 1.55 -6.22 12.96
C GLY A 29 0.65 -7.39 13.39
N ASN A 30 0.90 -7.93 14.58
CA ASN A 30 0.19 -9.12 15.09
C ASN A 30 -1.34 -9.00 15.05
N LEU A 31 -1.90 -7.80 15.20
CA LEU A 31 -3.35 -7.60 15.09
C LEU A 31 -3.84 -7.82 13.66
N ALA A 32 -3.11 -7.31 12.65
CA ALA A 32 -3.45 -7.56 11.25
C ALA A 32 -3.38 -9.05 10.92
N ASP A 33 -2.33 -9.74 11.38
CA ASP A 33 -2.17 -11.18 11.18
C ASP A 33 -3.34 -11.97 11.81
N GLN A 34 -3.76 -11.59 13.01
CA GLN A 34 -4.92 -12.22 13.67
C GLN A 34 -6.21 -11.97 12.89
N LEU A 35 -6.50 -10.73 12.50
CA LEU A 35 -7.71 -10.38 11.77
C LEU A 35 -7.76 -11.04 10.39
N SER A 36 -6.62 -11.24 9.73
CA SER A 36 -6.52 -11.95 8.44
C SER A 36 -7.02 -13.40 8.51
N THR A 37 -6.94 -14.03 9.69
CA THR A 37 -7.44 -15.40 9.89
C THR A 37 -8.95 -15.48 10.17
N MET A 38 -9.62 -14.34 10.35
CA MET A 38 -11.03 -14.27 10.71
C MET A 38 -11.93 -14.06 9.48
N PRO A 39 -13.17 -14.55 9.49
CA PRO A 39 -14.18 -14.14 8.51
C PRO A 39 -14.38 -12.62 8.54
N ALA A 40 -14.53 -12.00 7.36
CA ALA A 40 -14.66 -10.55 7.24
C ALA A 40 -15.78 -9.96 8.12
N GLN A 41 -16.89 -10.69 8.29
CA GLN A 41 -17.99 -10.26 9.14
C GLN A 41 -17.60 -10.17 10.63
N GLU A 42 -16.75 -11.08 11.12
CA GLU A 42 -16.27 -11.04 12.50
C GLU A 42 -15.32 -9.86 12.74
N VAL A 43 -14.50 -9.51 11.73
CA VAL A 43 -13.65 -8.31 11.76
C VAL A 43 -14.51 -7.04 11.87
N VAL A 44 -15.59 -6.97 11.09
CA VAL A 44 -16.55 -5.86 11.12
C VAL A 44 -17.26 -5.78 12.46
N ASP A 45 -17.71 -6.91 13.00
CA ASP A 45 -18.37 -6.94 14.31
C ASP A 45 -17.46 -6.44 15.43
N LYS A 46 -16.18 -6.80 15.41
CA LYS A 46 -15.18 -6.27 16.36
C LYS A 46 -15.00 -4.76 16.25
N ALA A 47 -14.94 -4.23 15.03
CA ALA A 47 -14.83 -2.79 14.81
C ALA A 47 -16.09 -2.04 15.30
N LEU A 48 -17.28 -2.60 15.08
CA LEU A 48 -18.54 -2.05 15.57
C LEU A 48 -18.63 -2.12 17.10
N ASP A 49 -18.18 -3.21 17.72
CA ASP A 49 -18.16 -3.32 19.18
C ASP A 49 -17.25 -2.26 19.82
N GLN A 50 -16.08 -1.98 19.22
CA GLN A 50 -15.22 -0.89 19.69
C GLN A 50 -15.89 0.48 19.59
N LEU A 51 -16.61 0.75 18.49
CA LEU A 51 -17.35 2.01 18.34
C LEU A 51 -18.52 2.10 19.33
N ASP A 52 -19.23 1.01 19.57
CA ASP A 52 -20.31 0.97 20.54
C ASP A 52 -19.79 1.14 21.98
N GLU A 53 -18.61 0.60 22.30
CA GLU A 53 -17.94 0.83 23.59
C GLU A 53 -17.55 2.30 23.76
N MET A 54 -17.04 2.95 22.70
CA MET A 54 -16.59 4.34 22.74
C MET A 54 -17.74 5.35 22.76
N PHE A 55 -18.82 5.08 22.01
CA PHE A 55 -19.88 6.06 21.75
C PHE A 55 -21.25 5.66 22.31
N GLY A 56 -21.37 4.47 22.87
CA GLY A 56 -22.59 3.99 23.51
C GLY A 56 -22.98 4.82 24.73
N THR A 57 -24.29 4.98 24.93
CA THR A 57 -24.89 5.65 26.08
C THR A 57 -25.96 4.74 26.69
N GLU A 58 -26.45 5.04 27.89
CA GLU A 58 -27.52 4.25 28.51
C GLU A 58 -28.79 4.20 27.64
N SER A 59 -29.15 5.32 26.99
CA SER A 59 -30.29 5.40 26.08
C SER A 59 -30.03 4.78 24.70
N ASP A 60 -28.76 4.61 24.33
CA ASP A 60 -28.34 4.10 23.03
C ASP A 60 -27.01 3.34 23.18
N PRO A 61 -27.05 2.07 23.61
CA PRO A 61 -25.82 1.33 23.90
C PRO A 61 -25.11 0.82 22.65
N LYS A 62 -25.76 0.81 21.48
CA LYS A 62 -25.21 0.28 20.22
C LYS A 62 -25.40 1.24 19.03
N PRO A 63 -24.88 2.47 19.12
CA PRO A 63 -25.14 3.52 18.14
C PRO A 63 -24.54 3.24 16.76
N SER A 64 -23.39 2.55 16.71
CA SER A 64 -22.68 2.25 15.47
C SER A 64 -23.38 1.15 14.68
N ARG A 65 -23.76 0.06 15.35
CA ARG A 65 -24.49 -1.07 14.73
C ARG A 65 -25.83 -0.63 14.15
N ARG A 66 -26.56 0.27 14.82
CA ARG A 66 -27.84 0.79 14.30
C ARG A 66 -27.68 1.64 13.05
N ARG A 67 -26.56 2.36 12.91
CA ARG A 67 -26.28 3.27 11.79
C ARG A 67 -25.41 2.62 10.71
N PHE A 68 -25.04 1.36 10.89
CA PHE A 68 -24.19 0.63 9.98
C PHE A 68 -24.92 0.32 8.67
N THR A 69 -24.41 0.85 7.56
CA THR A 69 -24.99 0.65 6.21
C THR A 69 -24.17 -0.27 5.33
N GLY A 70 -22.92 -0.56 5.69
CA GLY A 70 -22.03 -1.40 4.92
C GLY A 70 -20.57 -1.26 5.34
N SER A 71 -19.76 -2.23 4.92
CA SER A 71 -18.34 -2.31 5.24
C SER A 71 -17.55 -2.85 4.06
N HIS A 72 -16.27 -2.54 4.05
CA HIS A 72 -15.28 -3.20 3.22
C HIS A 72 -14.06 -3.54 4.10
N VAL A 73 -13.60 -4.78 4.02
CA VAL A 73 -12.40 -5.25 4.72
C VAL A 73 -11.35 -5.55 3.65
N ALA A 74 -10.26 -4.79 3.66
CA ALA A 74 -9.15 -4.97 2.73
C ALA A 74 -7.99 -5.68 3.43
N ASP A 75 -7.74 -6.93 3.05
CA ASP A 75 -6.58 -7.71 3.52
C ASP A 75 -5.53 -7.84 2.41
N TRP A 76 -4.62 -6.87 2.38
CA TRP A 76 -3.54 -6.79 1.40
C TRP A 76 -2.56 -7.98 1.46
N SER A 77 -2.53 -8.74 2.55
CA SER A 77 -1.62 -9.90 2.68
C SER A 77 -2.07 -11.09 1.82
N THR A 78 -3.38 -11.20 1.56
CA THR A 78 -3.97 -12.25 0.74
C THR A 78 -4.05 -11.89 -0.75
N GLU A 79 -3.83 -10.61 -1.07
CA GLU A 79 -3.82 -10.12 -2.44
C GLU A 79 -2.60 -10.65 -3.20
N LYS A 80 -2.85 -11.49 -4.22
CA LYS A 80 -1.86 -12.29 -4.95
C LYS A 80 -0.63 -11.53 -5.43
N PHE A 81 -0.80 -10.27 -5.83
CA PHE A 81 0.27 -9.44 -6.40
C PHE A 81 0.85 -8.41 -5.44
N VAL A 82 0.33 -8.35 -4.20
CA VAL A 82 0.71 -7.34 -3.20
C VAL A 82 1.44 -8.01 -2.04
N GLY A 83 0.86 -9.08 -1.45
CA GLY A 83 1.50 -9.89 -0.41
C GLY A 83 1.73 -9.16 0.92
N GLY A 84 1.08 -8.02 1.13
CA GLY A 84 1.21 -7.15 2.31
C GLY A 84 0.90 -5.70 1.97
N ALA A 85 0.70 -4.83 2.96
CA ALA A 85 0.36 -3.43 2.69
C ALA A 85 1.55 -2.64 2.13
N TYR A 86 2.52 -2.30 2.98
CA TYR A 86 3.75 -1.62 2.59
C TYR A 86 4.90 -2.15 3.44
N THR A 87 6.12 -2.05 2.92
CA THR A 87 7.31 -2.45 3.68
C THR A 87 7.44 -1.67 4.99
N HIS A 88 8.07 -2.23 6.01
CA HIS A 88 8.46 -1.48 7.20
C HIS A 88 9.79 -2.00 7.72
N PRO A 89 10.65 -1.14 8.31
CA PRO A 89 11.89 -1.63 8.90
C PRO A 89 11.57 -2.55 10.08
N THR A 90 12.19 -3.72 10.11
CA THR A 90 12.23 -4.62 11.27
C THR A 90 13.58 -4.51 11.98
N LEU A 91 13.68 -5.08 13.18
CA LEU A 91 14.95 -5.16 13.88
C LEU A 91 15.98 -5.84 12.97
N ARG A 92 17.16 -5.21 12.78
CA ARG A 92 18.26 -5.66 11.89
C ARG A 92 18.04 -5.47 10.38
N SER A 93 17.03 -4.72 9.94
CA SER A 93 16.81 -4.38 8.51
C SER A 93 17.63 -3.18 8.00
N ALA A 94 18.52 -2.62 8.84
CA ALA A 94 19.34 -1.48 8.46
C ALA A 94 20.22 -1.83 7.25
N GLY A 95 20.20 -0.99 6.21
CA GLY A 95 20.95 -1.21 4.97
C GLY A 95 20.30 -2.19 3.98
N SER A 96 19.31 -2.99 4.37
CA SER A 96 18.68 -3.99 3.49
C SER A 96 18.04 -3.38 2.24
N ARG A 97 17.51 -2.16 2.33
CA ARG A 97 16.93 -1.45 1.18
C ARG A 97 17.99 -1.14 0.10
N GLY A 98 19.21 -0.81 0.51
CA GLY A 98 20.32 -0.57 -0.42
C GLY A 98 20.74 -1.86 -1.12
N VAL A 99 20.76 -2.98 -0.38
CA VAL A 99 21.02 -4.30 -0.95
C VAL A 99 19.94 -4.67 -1.97
N LEU A 100 18.66 -4.47 -1.64
CA LEU A 100 17.55 -4.75 -2.55
C LEU A 100 17.55 -3.86 -3.80
N ALA A 101 18.03 -2.61 -3.68
CA ALA A 101 18.12 -1.67 -4.79
C ALA A 101 19.27 -1.94 -5.77
N ALA A 102 20.23 -2.80 -5.40
CA ALA A 102 21.44 -3.05 -6.18
C ALA A 102 21.13 -3.83 -7.47
N PRO A 103 21.67 -3.40 -8.63
CA PRO A 103 21.47 -4.12 -9.88
C PRO A 103 22.25 -5.44 -9.91
N VAL A 104 21.79 -6.39 -10.72
CA VAL A 104 22.47 -7.68 -10.94
C VAL A 104 23.00 -7.76 -12.37
N GLY A 105 24.34 -7.82 -12.48
CA GLY A 105 25.06 -8.08 -13.72
C GLY A 105 24.76 -7.11 -14.85
N ASP A 106 24.49 -5.84 -14.53
CA ASP A 106 24.12 -4.77 -15.48
C ASP A 106 22.94 -5.13 -16.40
N ARG A 107 22.07 -6.04 -15.94
CA ARG A 107 20.96 -6.61 -16.72
C ARG A 107 19.63 -6.53 -16.00
N ILE A 108 19.65 -6.68 -14.67
CA ILE A 108 18.45 -6.65 -13.84
C ILE A 108 18.56 -5.46 -12.89
N PHE A 109 17.52 -4.62 -12.87
CA PHE A 109 17.43 -3.41 -12.06
C PHE A 109 16.15 -3.45 -11.24
N PHE A 110 16.22 -3.01 -9.99
CA PHE A 110 15.08 -3.04 -9.06
C PHE A 110 14.59 -1.63 -8.74
N ALA A 111 13.27 -1.45 -8.75
CA ALA A 111 12.56 -0.23 -8.37
C ALA A 111 11.36 -0.59 -7.48
N GLY A 112 10.71 0.42 -6.89
CA GLY A 112 9.58 0.27 -5.99
C GLY A 112 9.87 0.83 -4.60
N GLU A 113 8.84 1.00 -3.78
CA GLU A 113 8.96 1.70 -2.50
C GLU A 113 9.91 1.00 -1.53
N ALA A 114 10.05 -0.33 -1.66
CA ALA A 114 11.00 -1.15 -0.90
C ALA A 114 12.48 -0.82 -1.19
N THR A 115 12.79 -0.18 -2.33
CA THR A 115 14.16 0.09 -2.79
C THR A 115 14.67 1.50 -2.47
N HIS A 116 13.82 2.34 -1.85
CA HIS A 116 14.21 3.71 -1.48
C HIS A 116 14.89 3.72 -0.09
N VAL A 117 16.14 4.17 0.00
CA VAL A 117 16.93 4.11 1.25
C VAL A 117 16.56 5.20 2.27
N GLY A 118 16.16 6.39 1.79
CA GLY A 118 15.97 7.58 2.64
C GLY A 118 14.53 8.03 2.91
N ILE A 119 13.52 7.31 2.40
CA ILE A 119 12.11 7.74 2.49
C ILE A 119 11.29 6.52 2.91
N ASN A 120 10.36 6.75 3.85
CA ASN A 120 9.38 5.74 4.25
C ASN A 120 8.56 5.27 3.04
N PRO A 121 8.03 4.05 3.04
CA PRO A 121 7.44 3.48 1.84
C PRO A 121 6.18 4.26 1.44
N CYS A 122 6.31 5.03 0.37
CA CYS A 122 5.28 5.87 -0.18
C CYS A 122 5.37 5.86 -1.71
N MET A 123 4.30 6.36 -2.36
CA MET A 123 4.22 6.47 -3.81
C MET A 123 5.40 7.24 -4.40
N GLN A 124 5.84 8.31 -3.74
CA GLN A 124 6.97 9.14 -4.17
C GLN A 124 8.27 8.32 -4.22
N GLY A 125 8.54 7.50 -3.19
CA GLY A 125 9.71 6.62 -3.18
C GLY A 125 9.68 5.59 -4.32
N ALA A 126 8.50 5.06 -4.66
CA ALA A 126 8.35 4.17 -5.82
C ALA A 126 8.62 4.91 -7.15
N MET A 127 8.12 6.14 -7.31
CA MET A 127 8.35 6.96 -8.51
C MET A 127 9.84 7.31 -8.68
N GLU A 128 10.48 7.80 -7.62
CA GLU A 128 11.89 8.20 -7.63
C GLU A 128 12.82 7.01 -7.93
N THR A 129 12.55 5.86 -7.32
CA THR A 129 13.32 4.64 -7.59
C THR A 129 13.09 4.09 -8.99
N GLY A 130 11.91 4.31 -9.58
CA GLY A 130 11.64 4.03 -10.99
C GLY A 130 12.51 4.87 -11.93
N ILE A 131 12.62 6.19 -11.68
CA ILE A 131 13.50 7.09 -12.44
C ILE A 131 14.97 6.65 -12.29
N ARG A 132 15.40 6.30 -11.06
CA ARG A 132 16.74 5.77 -10.79
C ARG A 132 17.02 4.51 -11.62
N ALA A 133 16.14 3.52 -11.57
CA ALA A 133 16.33 2.26 -12.30
C ALA A 133 16.36 2.49 -13.83
N ALA A 134 15.52 3.38 -14.34
CA ALA A 134 15.54 3.77 -15.75
C ALA A 134 16.89 4.40 -16.17
N ALA A 135 17.45 5.29 -15.34
CA ALA A 135 18.76 5.88 -15.59
C ALA A 135 19.88 4.82 -15.58
N GLN A 136 19.81 3.83 -14.69
CA GLN A 136 20.77 2.71 -14.65
C GLN A 136 20.70 1.87 -15.94
N VAL A 137 19.50 1.57 -16.44
CA VAL A 137 19.31 0.87 -17.73
C VAL A 137 19.94 1.66 -18.88
N LEU A 138 19.66 2.97 -18.97
CA LEU A 138 20.19 3.82 -20.04
C LEU A 138 21.72 3.90 -20.04
N ALA A 139 22.34 3.94 -18.85
CA ALA A 139 23.80 3.95 -18.72
C ALA A 139 24.44 2.66 -19.30
N CYS A 140 23.81 1.50 -19.10
CA CYS A 140 24.29 0.23 -19.64
C CYS A 140 24.05 0.07 -21.15
N MET A 141 23.09 0.81 -21.72
CA MET A 141 22.77 0.77 -23.15
C MET A 141 23.62 1.70 -24.01
N THR A 142 24.31 2.66 -23.40
CA THR A 142 25.10 3.65 -24.15
C THR A 142 26.51 3.10 -24.39
N PRO A 143 26.93 2.84 -25.63
CA PRO A 143 28.30 2.38 -25.90
C PRO A 143 29.31 3.48 -25.49
N PRO A 144 30.52 3.10 -25.05
CA PRO A 144 31.54 4.08 -24.68
C PRO A 144 31.83 5.00 -25.88
N PRO A 145 32.18 6.29 -25.63
CA PRO A 145 32.54 7.20 -26.70
C PRO A 145 33.68 6.61 -27.51
N ARG A 146 33.52 6.54 -28.84
CA ARG A 146 34.59 6.10 -29.75
C ARG A 146 35.79 7.03 -29.56
N SER A 147 36.92 6.49 -29.13
CA SER A 147 38.17 7.24 -29.12
C SER A 147 38.47 7.71 -30.54
N ARG A 148 38.68 9.01 -30.71
CA ARG A 148 39.28 9.54 -31.94
C ARG A 148 40.76 9.19 -31.90
N MET A 149 41.21 8.33 -32.82
CA MET A 149 42.62 8.21 -33.20
C MET A 149 43.06 9.45 -33.98
#